data_AF-A0A2G7GWR2-F1
#
_entry.id   AF-A0A2G7GWR2-F1
#
_cell.length_a   1.000
_cell.length_b   1.000
_cell.length_c   1.000
_cell.angle_alpha   90.00
_cell.angle_beta   90.00
_cell.angle_gamma   90.00
#
_symmetry.space_group_name_H-M   'P 1'
#
loop_
_entity.id
_entity.type
_entity.pdbx_description
1 polymer ?
#
loop_
_entity_poly.entity_id
_entity_poly.type
_entity_poly.pdbx_seq_one_letter_code
_entity_poly.pdbx_strand_id
1 'polypeptide(L)'
;MVWDGAQVSSTESIGRTRVTPGGQQRLDLRAQWHRRSWRLSMEADTRFDVQLDGRPMTVTFRTTYARLTGQDIPWVQLLPGASEHETVQQVERLRAQCDEALFPWLDQVQTPAGLVEFMALPLNSLRLMSAAVIGPFRPAHLVAALLPASEAADAQARLQEAERLTRLHLREREQFGANDTAPAG
;
A
#
# COMPACT_ATOMS: atom_id res chain seq x y z
N MET A 1 7.59 0.31 40.08
CA MET A 1 7.95 0.25 38.65
C MET A 1 7.23 1.40 37.98
N VAL A 2 7.94 2.49 37.70
CA VAL A 2 7.36 3.71 37.15
C VAL A 2 7.20 3.50 35.66
N TRP A 3 5.97 3.31 35.19
CA TRP A 3 5.66 3.36 33.77
C TRP A 3 5.62 4.83 33.36
N ASP A 4 6.73 5.29 32.81
CA ASP A 4 6.81 6.62 32.25
C ASP A 4 5.95 6.69 30.97
N GLY A 5 5.07 7.68 30.92
CA GLY A 5 4.00 7.86 29.94
C GLY A 5 4.49 8.30 28.56
N ALA A 6 5.63 7.79 28.11
CA ALA A 6 6.10 8.00 26.76
C ALA A 6 5.27 7.15 25.79
N GLN A 7 4.76 7.76 24.73
CA GLN A 7 4.22 7.08 23.57
C GLN A 7 5.33 6.20 22.98
N VAL A 8 5.39 4.93 23.40
CA VAL A 8 6.29 3.93 22.80
C VAL A 8 5.69 3.55 21.45
N SER A 9 5.98 4.34 20.41
CA SER A 9 5.87 3.88 19.04
C SER A 9 7.06 2.97 18.76
N SER A 10 7.00 1.73 19.26
CA SER A 10 7.90 0.70 18.76
C SER A 10 7.45 0.36 17.34
N THR A 11 8.17 0.84 16.33
CA THR A 11 8.01 0.38 14.94
C THR A 11 8.75 -0.96 14.74
N GLU A 12 8.61 -1.89 15.68
CA GLU A 12 9.07 -3.26 15.47
C GLU A 12 8.27 -3.84 14.31
N SER A 13 8.99 -4.16 13.25
CA SER A 13 8.46 -4.83 12.07
C SER A 13 9.11 -6.20 12.02
N ILE A 14 8.35 -7.22 12.37
CA ILE A 14 8.71 -8.60 12.09
C ILE A 14 8.13 -8.90 10.72
N GLY A 15 9.02 -9.18 9.76
CA GLY A 15 8.58 -9.34 8.38
C GLY A 15 9.35 -10.39 7.61
N ARG A 16 8.66 -11.00 6.65
CA ARG A 16 9.27 -11.94 5.71
C ARG A 16 9.66 -11.17 4.46
N THR A 17 10.94 -11.25 4.11
CA THR A 17 11.48 -10.69 2.87
C THR A 17 11.67 -11.81 1.85
N ARG A 18 11.33 -11.53 0.59
CA ARG A 18 11.72 -12.38 -0.55
C ARG A 18 12.31 -11.53 -1.67
N VAL A 19 13.30 -12.08 -2.38
CA VAL A 19 13.85 -11.48 -3.60
C VAL A 19 12.91 -11.81 -4.75
N THR A 20 12.69 -10.85 -5.65
CA THR A 20 11.86 -11.02 -6.85
C THR A 20 12.62 -10.59 -8.10
N PRO A 21 12.14 -10.94 -9.31
CA PRO A 21 12.72 -10.41 -10.55
C PRO A 21 12.67 -8.88 -10.57
N GLY A 22 13.83 -8.24 -10.46
CA GLY A 22 13.98 -6.77 -10.49
C GLY A 22 13.89 -6.07 -9.13
N GLY A 23 13.86 -6.80 -8.01
CA GLY A 23 13.94 -6.18 -6.69
C GLY A 23 13.58 -7.09 -5.50
N GLN A 24 12.75 -6.58 -4.60
CA GLN A 24 12.47 -7.20 -3.30
C GLN A 24 11.04 -6.95 -2.84
N GLN A 25 10.45 -7.96 -2.22
CA GLN A 25 9.17 -7.85 -1.53
C GLN A 25 9.33 -8.10 -0.03
N ARG A 26 8.50 -7.41 0.77
CA ARG A 26 8.48 -7.53 2.21
C ARG A 26 7.05 -7.45 2.73
N LEU A 27 6.70 -8.34 3.65
CA LEU A 27 5.45 -8.28 4.41
C LEU A 27 5.82 -8.02 5.87
N ASP A 28 5.28 -6.95 6.46
CA ASP A 28 5.58 -6.50 7.82
C ASP A 28 4.33 -6.48 8.69
N LEU A 29 4.46 -6.98 9.92
CA LEU A 29 3.53 -6.66 10.99
C LEU A 29 3.87 -5.29 11.59
N ARG A 30 2.89 -4.39 11.67
CA ARG A 30 2.97 -3.12 12.40
C ARG A 30 2.16 -3.21 13.66
N ALA A 31 2.79 -2.85 14.79
CA ALA A 31 2.11 -2.69 16.07
C ALA A 31 2.14 -1.22 16.50
N GLN A 32 0.99 -0.67 16.85
CA GLN A 32 0.87 0.69 17.39
C GLN A 32 0.05 0.67 18.67
N TRP A 33 0.62 1.20 19.75
CA TRP A 33 -0.16 1.45 20.95
C TRP A 33 -1.05 2.68 20.77
N HIS A 34 -2.35 2.53 20.97
CA HIS A 34 -3.33 3.60 20.83
C HIS A 34 -4.50 3.43 21.79
N ARG A 35 -4.85 4.48 22.55
CA ARG A 35 -6.00 4.51 23.49
C ARG A 35 -6.14 3.24 24.35
N ARG A 36 -5.02 2.81 24.95
CA ARG A 36 -4.92 1.64 25.85
C ARG A 36 -5.09 0.28 25.17
N SER A 37 -4.86 0.18 23.87
CA SER A 37 -4.80 -1.10 23.16
C SER A 37 -3.70 -1.12 22.12
N TRP A 38 -3.27 -2.31 21.74
CA TRP A 38 -2.43 -2.50 20.56
C TRP A 38 -3.31 -2.57 19.32
N ARG A 39 -2.94 -1.80 18.30
CA ARG A 39 -3.45 -1.93 16.93
C ARG A 39 -2.40 -2.62 16.11
N LEU A 40 -2.78 -3.73 15.49
CA LEU A 40 -1.90 -4.55 14.68
C LEU A 40 -2.38 -4.51 13.23
N SER A 41 -1.49 -4.25 12.28
CA SER A 41 -1.82 -4.24 10.86
C SER A 41 -0.70 -4.86 10.03
N MET A 42 -1.05 -5.42 8.87
CA MET A 42 -0.08 -5.95 7.92
C MET A 42 0.19 -4.92 6.81
N GLU A 43 1.46 -4.63 6.57
CA GLU A 43 1.95 -3.78 5.47
C GLU A 43 2.71 -4.64 4.47
N ALA A 44 2.37 -4.50 3.19
CA ALA A 44 3.08 -5.17 2.10
C ALA A 44 3.84 -4.13 1.27
N ASP A 45 5.14 -4.37 1.09
CA ASP A 45 6.07 -3.56 0.31
C ASP A 45 6.54 -4.36 -0.90
N THR A 46 6.49 -3.75 -2.08
CA THR A 46 7.19 -4.20 -3.29
C THR A 46 8.17 -3.13 -3.72
N ARG A 47 9.43 -3.52 -3.93
CA ARG A 47 10.54 -2.64 -4.27
C ARG A 47 11.16 -3.05 -5.58
N PHE A 48 11.48 -2.07 -6.41
CA PHE A 48 12.21 -2.27 -7.67
C PHE A 48 13.43 -1.37 -7.70
N ASP A 49 14.54 -1.93 -8.18
CA ASP A 49 15.74 -1.15 -8.44
C ASP A 49 15.68 -0.61 -9.87
N VAL A 50 15.70 0.72 -9.98
CA VAL A 50 15.59 1.47 -11.24
C VAL A 50 16.82 2.37 -11.42
N GLN A 51 17.01 2.86 -12.64
CA GLN A 51 17.96 3.92 -12.92
C GLN A 51 17.25 5.20 -13.32
N LEU A 52 17.64 6.31 -12.69
CA LEU A 52 17.21 7.65 -13.07
C LEU A 52 18.44 8.48 -13.38
N ASP A 53 18.59 8.93 -14.62
CA ASP A 53 19.74 9.71 -15.08
C ASP A 53 21.09 9.04 -14.77
N GLY A 54 21.14 7.70 -14.94
CA GLY A 54 22.32 6.87 -14.66
C GLY A 54 22.61 6.64 -13.16
N ARG A 55 21.74 7.10 -12.25
CA ARG A 55 21.89 6.87 -10.80
C ARG A 55 20.97 5.73 -10.35
N PRO A 56 21.49 4.74 -9.59
CA PRO A 56 20.65 3.70 -9.03
C PRO A 56 19.72 4.30 -7.97
N MET A 57 18.46 3.88 -8.00
CA MET A 57 17.42 4.26 -7.05
C MET A 57 16.51 3.07 -6.80
N THR A 58 16.05 2.90 -5.57
CA THR A 58 15.00 1.93 -5.24
C THR A 58 13.67 2.67 -5.10
N VAL A 59 12.67 2.24 -5.87
CA VAL A 59 11.29 2.72 -5.73
C VAL A 59 10.48 1.71 -4.93
N THR A 60 9.59 2.19 -4.06
CA THR A 60 8.78 1.35 -3.17
C THR A 60 7.30 1.60 -3.39
N PHE A 61 6.54 0.53 -3.54
CA PHE A 61 5.09 0.51 -3.60
C PHE A 61 4.59 -0.22 -2.36
N ARG A 62 3.94 0.52 -1.45
CA ARG A 62 3.44 0.00 -0.18
C ARG A 62 1.93 -0.07 -0.19
N THR A 63 1.36 -1.08 0.45
CA THR A 63 -0.09 -1.18 0.68
C THR A 63 -0.42 -1.86 2.02
N THR A 64 -1.71 -1.89 2.34
CA THR A 64 -2.30 -2.61 3.48
C THR A 64 -3.56 -3.30 3.02
N TYR A 65 -4.05 -4.26 3.79
CA TYR A 65 -5.32 -4.94 3.52
C TYR A 65 -6.47 -3.95 3.27
N ALA A 66 -6.69 -3.00 4.18
CA ALA A 66 -7.75 -2.00 4.05
C ALA A 66 -7.65 -1.16 2.77
N ARG A 67 -6.43 -0.83 2.32
CA ARG A 67 -6.24 -0.08 1.07
C ARG A 67 -6.59 -0.91 -0.16
N LEU A 68 -6.29 -2.22 -0.15
CA LEU A 68 -6.61 -3.11 -1.27
C LEU A 68 -8.10 -3.43 -1.34
N THR A 69 -8.77 -3.58 -0.20
CA THR A 69 -10.18 -4.01 -0.11
C THR A 69 -11.17 -2.86 0.04
N GLY A 70 -10.69 -1.64 0.34
CA GLY A 70 -11.56 -0.48 0.60
C GLY A 70 -12.22 -0.51 1.98
N GLN A 71 -11.74 -1.33 2.92
CA GLN A 71 -12.27 -1.36 4.28
C GLN A 71 -11.78 -0.18 5.12
N ASP A 72 -12.64 0.28 6.03
CA ASP A 72 -12.37 1.45 6.88
C ASP A 72 -11.41 1.17 8.05
N ILE A 73 -11.21 -0.10 8.42
CA ILE A 73 -10.38 -0.49 9.58
C ILE A 73 -9.16 -1.31 9.12
N PRO A 74 -7.98 -0.68 8.99
CA PRO A 74 -6.73 -1.34 8.59
C PRO A 74 -6.09 -2.28 9.61
N TRP A 75 -6.66 -2.44 10.81
CA TRP A 75 -5.98 -3.06 11.94
C TRP A 75 -6.90 -3.97 12.75
N VAL A 76 -6.32 -5.00 13.35
CA VAL A 76 -6.94 -5.75 14.44
C VAL A 76 -6.55 -5.12 15.78
N GLN A 77 -7.39 -5.28 16.80
CA GLN A 77 -7.17 -4.69 18.11
C GLN A 77 -6.89 -5.78 19.15
N LEU A 78 -5.81 -5.61 19.91
CA LEU A 78 -5.44 -6.47 21.03
C LEU A 78 -5.46 -5.66 22.33
N LEU A 79 -6.30 -6.07 23.28
CA LEU A 79 -6.43 -5.43 24.57
C LEU A 79 -5.32 -5.91 25.55
N PRO A 80 -4.88 -5.05 26.47
CA PRO A 80 -4.00 -5.48 27.56
C PRO A 80 -4.72 -6.52 28.42
N GLY A 81 -4.06 -7.64 28.68
CA GLY A 81 -4.67 -8.75 29.42
C GLY A 81 -5.70 -9.55 28.63
N ALA A 82 -5.73 -9.41 27.30
CA ALA A 82 -6.49 -10.32 26.44
C ALA A 82 -6.10 -11.77 26.75
N SER A 83 -7.11 -12.65 26.75
CA SER A 83 -6.89 -14.08 26.88
C SER A 83 -6.06 -14.61 25.70
N GLU A 84 -5.42 -15.76 25.90
CA GLU A 84 -4.74 -16.47 24.82
C GLU A 84 -5.69 -16.74 23.65
N HIS A 85 -6.93 -17.14 23.94
CA HIS A 85 -7.93 -17.40 22.91
C HIS A 85 -8.25 -16.16 22.06
N GLU A 86 -8.47 -15.00 22.68
CA GLU A 86 -8.69 -13.74 21.95
C GLU A 86 -7.47 -13.35 21.12
N THR A 87 -6.28 -13.55 21.67
CA THR A 87 -5.01 -13.28 20.96
C THR A 87 -4.90 -14.13 19.70
N VAL A 88 -5.16 -15.44 19.81
CA VAL A 88 -5.17 -16.38 18.67
C VAL A 88 -6.20 -15.94 17.62
N GLN A 89 -7.40 -15.54 18.03
CA GLN A 89 -8.41 -15.06 17.08
C GLN A 89 -7.93 -13.82 16.30
N GLN A 90 -7.27 -12.85 16.94
CA GLN A 90 -6.76 -11.67 16.23
C GLN A 90 -5.60 -12.03 15.28
N VAL A 91 -4.74 -12.98 15.66
CA VAL A 91 -3.66 -13.48 14.78
C VAL A 91 -4.23 -14.20 13.56
N GLU A 92 -5.23 -15.06 13.73
CA GLU A 92 -5.88 -15.75 12.60
C GLU A 92 -6.62 -14.76 11.69
N ARG A 93 -7.19 -13.67 12.23
CA ARG A 93 -7.73 -12.58 11.40
C ARG A 93 -6.64 -11.89 10.57
N LEU A 94 -5.47 -11.58 11.15
CA LEU A 94 -4.35 -11.00 10.40
C LEU A 94 -3.84 -11.96 9.30
N ARG A 95 -3.82 -13.27 9.59
CA ARG A 95 -3.45 -14.29 8.60
C ARG A 95 -4.47 -14.33 7.46
N ALA A 96 -5.76 -14.37 7.77
CA ALA A 96 -6.82 -14.34 6.75
C ALA A 96 -6.72 -13.09 5.86
N GLN A 97 -6.42 -11.91 6.42
CA GLN A 97 -6.17 -10.69 5.65
C GLN A 97 -4.98 -10.82 4.69
N CYS A 98 -3.92 -11.54 5.10
CA CYS A 98 -2.79 -11.80 4.23
C CYS A 98 -3.19 -12.70 3.06
N ASP A 99 -3.86 -13.82 3.36
CA ASP A 99 -4.26 -14.81 2.36
C ASP A 99 -5.29 -14.25 1.37
N GLU A 100 -6.23 -13.44 1.84
CA GLU A 100 -7.32 -12.88 1.03
C GLU A 100 -6.82 -11.82 0.03
N ALA A 101 -5.91 -10.93 0.44
CA ALA A 101 -5.57 -9.76 -0.38
C ALA A 101 -4.06 -9.48 -0.51
N LEU A 102 -3.27 -9.58 0.56
CA LEU A 102 -1.87 -9.16 0.50
C LEU A 102 -0.98 -10.14 -0.28
N PHE A 103 -1.15 -11.44 -0.10
CA PHE A 103 -0.41 -12.43 -0.89
C PHE A 103 -0.82 -12.41 -2.37
N PRO A 104 -2.12 -12.39 -2.73
CA PRO A 104 -2.52 -12.20 -4.12
C PRO A 104 -1.93 -10.92 -4.75
N TRP A 105 -1.93 -9.81 -4.02
CA TRP A 105 -1.32 -8.57 -4.50
C TRP A 105 0.20 -8.72 -4.68
N LEU A 106 0.91 -9.28 -3.69
CA LEU A 106 2.35 -9.52 -3.78
C LEU A 106 2.71 -10.43 -4.95
N ASP A 107 1.90 -11.46 -5.24
CA ASP A 107 2.13 -12.34 -6.38
C ASP A 107 1.83 -11.64 -7.71
N GLN A 108 0.81 -10.77 -7.76
CA GLN A 108 0.52 -9.94 -8.92
C GLN A 108 1.66 -8.97 -9.22
N VAL A 109 2.16 -8.24 -8.23
CA VAL A 109 3.15 -7.16 -8.44
C VAL A 109 4.60 -7.62 -8.30
N GLN A 110 4.87 -8.93 -8.31
CA GLN A 110 6.23 -9.45 -8.12
C GLN A 110 7.22 -9.06 -9.24
N THR A 111 6.71 -8.71 -10.42
CA THR A 111 7.51 -8.29 -11.58
C THR A 111 7.18 -6.84 -11.98
N PRO A 112 8.07 -6.16 -12.75
CA PRO A 112 7.77 -4.85 -13.32
C PRO A 112 6.47 -4.85 -14.13
N ALA A 113 6.25 -5.88 -14.96
CA ALA A 113 5.04 -6.01 -15.79
C ALA A 113 3.79 -6.13 -14.92
N GLY A 114 3.81 -6.97 -13.89
CA GLY A 114 2.69 -7.15 -12.98
C GLY A 114 2.35 -5.89 -12.18
N LEU A 115 3.35 -5.10 -11.76
CA LEU A 115 3.11 -3.79 -11.16
C LEU A 115 2.46 -2.83 -12.16
N VAL A 116 2.95 -2.77 -13.41
CA VAL A 116 2.39 -1.91 -14.45
C VAL A 116 0.94 -2.28 -14.73
N GLU A 117 0.62 -3.58 -14.85
CA GLU A 117 -0.75 -4.06 -15.04
C GLU A 117 -1.65 -3.66 -13.88
N PHE A 118 -1.18 -3.81 -12.64
CA PHE A 118 -1.90 -3.34 -11.46
C PHE A 118 -2.16 -1.83 -11.51
N MET A 119 -1.15 -1.03 -11.84
CA MET A 119 -1.21 0.44 -11.87
C MET A 119 -1.99 1.00 -13.06
N ALA A 120 -2.10 0.24 -14.16
CA ALA A 120 -2.84 0.63 -15.35
C ALA A 120 -4.37 0.57 -15.14
N LEU A 121 -4.83 -0.09 -14.07
CA LEU A 121 -6.25 -0.08 -13.72
C LEU A 121 -6.62 1.25 -13.04
N PRO A 122 -7.75 1.88 -13.42
CA PRO A 122 -8.19 3.12 -12.80
C PRO A 122 -8.28 3.00 -11.28
N LEU A 123 -7.80 4.03 -10.57
CA LEU A 123 -7.85 4.16 -9.11
C LEU A 123 -7.02 3.16 -8.30
N ASN A 124 -6.32 2.19 -8.91
CA ASN A 124 -5.46 1.27 -8.17
C ASN A 124 -4.28 1.98 -7.49
N SER A 125 -3.86 3.14 -8.00
CA SER A 125 -2.91 4.04 -7.33
C SER A 125 -3.37 4.48 -5.93
N LEU A 126 -4.68 4.62 -5.70
CA LEU A 126 -5.26 4.97 -4.39
C LEU A 126 -5.13 3.86 -3.35
N ARG A 127 -4.98 2.62 -3.84
CA ARG A 127 -4.76 1.43 -3.03
C ARG A 127 -3.32 1.31 -2.56
N LEU A 128 -2.45 2.25 -2.93
CA LEU A 128 -1.09 2.33 -2.44
C LEU A 128 -0.95 3.44 -1.40
N MET A 129 -0.07 3.22 -0.43
CA MET A 129 0.34 4.21 0.55
C MET A 129 1.36 5.15 -0.10
N SER A 130 0.96 6.40 -0.30
CA SER A 130 1.80 7.45 -0.84
C SER A 130 1.44 8.79 -0.21
N ALA A 131 2.43 9.66 -0.03
CA ALA A 131 2.23 11.03 0.47
C ALA A 131 1.38 11.87 -0.50
N ALA A 132 1.39 11.53 -1.79
CA ALA A 132 0.56 12.15 -2.81
C ALA A 132 -0.28 11.09 -3.52
N VAL A 133 -1.54 11.41 -3.80
CA VAL A 133 -2.51 10.48 -4.40
C VAL A 133 -2.09 10.02 -5.81
N ILE A 134 -1.53 10.93 -6.60
CA ILE A 134 -0.94 10.66 -7.93
C ILE A 134 0.54 10.21 -7.82
N GLY A 135 1.12 10.35 -6.62
CA GLY A 135 2.52 10.06 -6.32
C GLY A 135 3.03 8.69 -6.79
N PRO A 136 2.23 7.61 -6.81
CA PRO A 136 2.70 6.30 -7.28
C PRO A 136 2.91 6.19 -8.80
N PHE A 137 2.36 7.09 -9.63
CA PHE A 137 2.52 6.99 -11.08
C PHE A 137 3.94 7.31 -11.54
N ARG A 138 4.57 8.36 -11.00
CA ARG A 138 5.97 8.71 -11.34
C ARG A 138 6.94 7.53 -11.14
N PRO A 139 6.99 6.85 -9.97
CA PRO A 139 7.83 5.67 -9.83
C PRO A 139 7.36 4.50 -10.69
N ALA A 140 6.05 4.33 -10.94
CA ALA A 140 5.57 3.29 -11.85
C ALA A 140 6.08 3.48 -13.30
N HIS A 141 6.18 4.73 -13.78
CA HIS A 141 6.80 5.04 -15.06
C HIS A 141 8.28 4.66 -15.12
N LEU A 142 9.02 4.77 -14.01
CA LEU A 142 10.40 4.29 -13.91
C LEU A 142 10.47 2.76 -13.96
N VAL A 143 9.54 2.08 -13.30
CA VAL A 143 9.46 0.61 -13.35
C VAL A 143 9.09 0.12 -14.75
N ALA A 144 8.18 0.81 -15.45
CA ALA A 144 7.82 0.47 -16.83
C ALA A 144 9.01 0.56 -17.80
N ALA A 145 10.02 1.39 -17.50
CA ALA A 145 11.24 1.46 -18.30
C ALA A 145 12.16 0.23 -18.12
N LEU A 146 11.89 -0.65 -17.15
CA LEU A 146 12.59 -1.94 -16.98
C LEU A 146 12.05 -3.02 -17.92
N LEU A 147 10.92 -2.78 -18.58
CA LEU A 147 10.32 -3.73 -19.52
C LEU A 147 11.12 -3.79 -20.83
N PRO A 148 10.98 -4.88 -21.61
CA PRO A 148 11.48 -4.93 -22.97
C PRO A 148 11.01 -3.72 -23.79
N ALA A 149 11.85 -3.19 -24.68
CA ALA A 149 11.55 -1.97 -25.42
C ALA A 149 10.22 -2.02 -26.19
N SER A 150 9.84 -3.21 -26.68
CA SER A 150 8.56 -3.45 -27.36
C SER A 150 7.34 -3.30 -26.45
N GLU A 151 7.47 -3.54 -25.14
CA GLU A 151 6.37 -3.47 -24.16
C GLU A 151 6.38 -2.15 -23.38
N ALA A 152 7.56 -1.51 -23.26
CA ALA A 152 7.75 -0.30 -22.48
C ALA A 152 6.86 0.84 -23.00
N ALA A 153 6.78 1.06 -24.32
CA ALA A 153 5.96 2.14 -24.89
C ALA A 153 4.47 1.97 -24.52
N ASP A 154 3.93 0.76 -24.66
CA ASP A 154 2.54 0.44 -24.32
C ASP A 154 2.28 0.55 -22.82
N ALA A 155 3.24 0.14 -21.99
CA ALA A 155 3.19 0.33 -20.54
C ALA A 155 3.13 1.81 -20.16
N GLN A 156 3.97 2.66 -20.78
CA GLN A 156 3.97 4.10 -20.53
C GLN A 156 2.61 4.72 -20.89
N ALA A 157 2.05 4.38 -22.06
CA ALA A 157 0.77 4.89 -22.52
C ALA A 157 -0.38 4.48 -21.57
N ARG A 158 -0.42 3.20 -21.16
CA ARG A 158 -1.42 2.70 -20.21
C ARG A 158 -1.35 3.41 -18.85
N LEU A 159 -0.14 3.65 -18.34
CA LEU A 159 0.05 4.37 -17.08
C LEU A 159 -0.38 5.84 -17.19
N GLN A 160 -0.07 6.52 -18.31
CA GLN A 160 -0.51 7.90 -18.54
C GLN A 160 -2.03 8.02 -18.56
N GLU A 161 -2.71 7.07 -19.21
CA GLU A 161 -4.17 7.06 -19.25
C GLU A 161 -4.77 6.77 -17.87
N ALA A 162 -4.24 5.79 -17.14
CA ALA A 162 -4.66 5.50 -15.77
C ALA A 162 -4.46 6.70 -14.83
N GLU A 163 -3.35 7.42 -14.99
CA GLU A 163 -3.08 8.66 -14.26
C GLU A 163 -4.12 9.74 -14.60
N ARG A 164 -4.41 9.94 -15.89
CA ARG A 164 -5.41 10.91 -16.36
C ARG A 164 -6.79 10.61 -15.78
N LEU A 165 -7.23 9.35 -15.83
CA LEU A 165 -8.52 8.91 -15.29
C LEU A 165 -8.59 9.09 -13.77
N THR A 166 -7.50 8.77 -13.06
CA THR A 166 -7.43 8.97 -11.60
C THR A 166 -7.55 10.46 -11.25
N ARG A 167 -6.86 11.34 -11.99
CA ARG A 167 -6.97 12.80 -11.79
C ARG A 167 -8.38 13.31 -12.03
N LEU A 168 -9.04 12.82 -13.08
CA LEU A 168 -10.41 13.21 -13.42
C LEU A 168 -11.39 12.82 -12.29
N HIS A 169 -11.29 11.57 -11.80
CA HIS A 169 -12.10 11.10 -10.68
C HIS A 169 -11.91 11.93 -9.40
N LEU A 170 -10.68 12.31 -9.08
CA LEU A 170 -10.40 13.13 -7.89
C LEU A 170 -11.00 14.53 -8.01
N ARG A 171 -10.89 15.16 -9.20
CA ARG A 171 -11.52 16.46 -9.47
C ARG A 171 -13.04 16.41 -9.36
N GLU A 172 -13.66 15.36 -9.87
CA GLU A 172 -15.11 15.15 -9.73
C GLU A 172 -15.50 15.09 -8.24
N ARG A 173 -14.77 14.31 -7.42
CA ARG A 173 -15.04 14.23 -5.97
C ARG A 173 -14.90 15.58 -5.26
N GLU A 174 -13.92 16.39 -5.63
CA GLU A 174 -13.73 17.74 -5.08
C GLU A 174 -14.90 18.66 -5.45
N GLN A 175 -15.41 18.58 -6.67
CA GLN A 175 -16.57 19.38 -7.12
C GLN A 175 -17.87 18.97 -6.43
N PHE A 176 -18.12 17.67 -6.26
CA PHE A 176 -19.31 17.19 -5.53
C PHE A 176 -19.24 17.52 -4.04
N GLY A 177 -18.07 17.37 -3.40
CA GLY A 177 -17.89 17.74 -1.99
C GLY A 177 -18.02 19.24 -1.71
N ALA A 178 -17.68 20.10 -2.67
CA ALA A 178 -17.87 21.55 -2.58
C ALA A 178 -19.35 21.96 -2.74
N ASN A 179 -20.13 21.22 -3.53
CA ASN A 179 -21.55 21.52 -3.74
C ASN A 179 -22.44 21.09 -2.56
N ASP A 180 -22.07 20.06 -1.81
CA ASP A 180 -22.79 19.64 -0.58
C ASP A 180 -22.58 20.57 0.62
N THR A 181 -21.65 21.53 0.53
CA THR A 181 -21.37 22.51 1.59
C THR A 181 -21.85 23.93 1.27
N ALA A 182 -22.46 24.15 0.10
CA ALA A 182 -23.10 25.42 -0.22
C ALA A 182 -24.43 25.55 0.56
N PRO A 183 -24.61 26.58 1.41
CA PRO A 183 -25.91 26.79 2.05
C PRO A 183 -26.95 27.06 0.97
N ALA A 184 -28.11 26.39 1.06
CA ALA A 184 -29.26 26.69 0.23
C ALA A 184 -29.61 28.17 0.40
N GLY A 185 -29.47 28.94 -0.68
CA GLY A 185 -29.87 30.34 -0.76
C GLY A 185 -31.39 30.49 -0.80
#